data_AF-A0A929JQS1-F1
#
_entry.id   AF-A0A929JQS1-F1
#
_cell.length_a   1.000
_cell.length_b   1.000
_cell.length_c   1.000
_cell.angle_alpha   90.00
_cell.angle_beta   90.00
_cell.angle_gamma   90.00
#
_symmetry.space_group_name_H-M   'P 1'
#
loop_
_entity.id
_entity.type
_entity.pdbx_description
1 polymer ?
#
loop_
_entity_poly.entity_id
_entity_poly.type
_entity_poly.pdbx_seq_one_letter_code
_entity_poly.pdbx_strand_id
1 'polypeptide(L)'
;MSLQGDNIEELLAWIKKKYDVAILSADDEDSVPVEETDFWKEMEANRIGNLLAAARLKVGLMQAELAEKLGLRQNMISDYERGRRHLSSAMAARFSKVLKIKQGRLRY
;
A
#
# COMPACT_ATOMS: atom_id res chain seq x y z
N MET A 1 2.92 15.03 -20.20
CA MET A 1 2.54 14.19 -21.35
C MET A 1 3.74 13.31 -21.65
N SER A 2 3.59 11.99 -21.58
CA SER A 2 4.65 11.02 -21.90
C SER A 2 4.49 10.54 -23.35
N LEU A 3 5.61 10.28 -24.03
CA LEU A 3 5.64 9.66 -25.36
C LEU A 3 6.07 8.20 -25.18
N GLN A 4 5.29 7.26 -25.69
CA GLN A 4 5.55 5.81 -25.61
C GLN A 4 5.24 5.14 -26.96
N GLY A 5 6.05 4.17 -27.39
CA GLY A 5 5.94 3.49 -28.68
C GLY A 5 7.30 3.21 -29.35
N ASP A 6 7.26 2.61 -30.54
CA ASP A 6 8.47 2.33 -31.33
C ASP A 6 9.02 3.62 -31.96
N ASN A 7 10.35 3.69 -32.16
CA ASN A 7 11.05 4.80 -32.84
C ASN A 7 10.89 6.20 -32.19
N ILE A 8 10.71 6.27 -30.86
CA ILE A 8 10.62 7.56 -30.12
C ILE A 8 11.84 8.46 -30.38
N GLU A 9 13.03 7.89 -30.50
CA GLU A 9 14.26 8.64 -30.76
C GLU A 9 14.21 9.42 -32.07
N GLU A 10 13.69 8.80 -33.14
CA GLU A 10 13.54 9.43 -34.45
C GLU A 10 12.52 10.57 -34.41
N LEU A 11 11.42 10.37 -33.69
CA LEU A 11 10.40 11.40 -33.48
C LEU A 11 10.95 12.59 -32.70
N LEU A 12 11.68 12.34 -31.60
CA LEU A 12 12.31 13.39 -30.80
C LEU A 12 13.32 14.19 -31.62
N ALA A 13 14.12 13.50 -32.45
CA ALA A 13 15.07 14.15 -33.34
C ALA A 13 14.39 15.05 -34.39
N TRP A 14 13.21 14.66 -34.88
CA TRP A 14 12.42 15.50 -35.80
C TRP A 14 11.83 16.72 -35.10
N ILE A 15 11.23 16.57 -33.91
CA ILE A 15 10.60 17.67 -33.17
C ILE A 15 11.63 18.73 -32.78
N LYS A 16 12.83 18.32 -32.31
CA LYS A 16 13.94 19.22 -31.95
C LYS A 16 14.41 20.13 -33.10
N LYS A 17 14.14 19.77 -34.36
CA LYS A 17 14.47 20.62 -35.52
C LYS A 17 13.55 21.84 -35.66
N LYS A 18 12.35 21.78 -35.09
CA LYS A 18 11.31 22.82 -35.24
C LYS A 18 10.95 23.52 -33.94
N TYR A 19 11.20 22.88 -32.80
CA TYR A 19 10.80 23.37 -31.48
C TYR A 19 11.94 23.22 -30.49
N ASP A 20 11.97 24.12 -29.50
CA ASP A 20 12.82 23.96 -28.32
C ASP A 20 12.20 22.90 -27.41
N VAL A 21 12.91 21.81 -27.18
CA VAL A 21 12.41 20.63 -26.46
C VAL A 21 13.30 20.37 -25.25
N ALA A 22 12.74 20.59 -24.06
CA ALA A 22 13.34 20.15 -22.80
C ALA A 22 12.86 18.74 -22.45
N ILE A 23 13.79 17.81 -22.27
CA ILE A 23 13.50 16.47 -21.75
C ILE A 23 13.45 16.57 -20.22
N LEU A 24 12.28 16.36 -19.63
CA LEU A 24 12.06 16.54 -18.19
C LEU A 24 12.49 15.35 -17.34
N SER A 25 12.68 14.18 -17.96
CA SER A 25 13.15 12.95 -17.34
C SER A 25 13.82 12.12 -18.43
N ALA A 26 15.13 12.30 -18.61
CA ALA A 26 15.90 11.61 -19.65
C ALA A 26 16.26 10.17 -19.27
N ASP A 27 16.28 9.88 -17.97
CA ASP A 27 16.83 8.65 -17.44
C ASP A 27 15.74 7.85 -16.70
N ASP A 28 15.50 6.63 -17.18
CA ASP A 28 14.86 5.56 -16.41
C ASP A 28 15.85 4.96 -15.38
N GLU A 29 17.11 5.45 -15.31
CA GLU A 29 18.20 4.80 -14.57
C GLU A 29 17.96 4.66 -13.05
N ASP A 30 17.13 5.51 -12.45
CA ASP A 30 16.82 5.43 -11.02
C ASP A 30 15.41 4.90 -10.72
N SER A 31 14.67 4.44 -11.74
CA SER A 31 13.32 3.91 -11.55
C SER A 31 13.36 2.40 -11.34
N VAL A 32 13.06 1.97 -10.11
CA VAL A 32 12.83 0.55 -9.82
C VAL A 32 11.32 0.25 -9.83
N PRO A 33 10.90 -0.97 -10.22
CA PRO A 33 9.54 -1.43 -9.98
C PRO A 33 9.15 -1.22 -8.52
N VAL A 34 7.93 -0.75 -8.27
CA VAL A 34 7.48 -0.44 -6.90
C VAL A 34 7.63 -1.66 -5.99
N GLU A 35 7.41 -2.86 -6.53
CA GLU A 35 7.51 -4.13 -5.85
C GLU A 35 8.93 -4.47 -5.36
N GLU A 36 9.95 -3.88 -5.99
CA GLU A 36 11.35 -4.09 -5.64
C GLU A 36 11.85 -3.11 -4.58
N THR A 37 11.09 -2.05 -4.29
CA THR A 37 11.44 -1.08 -3.25
C THR A 37 11.42 -1.72 -1.86
N ASP A 38 12.33 -1.30 -0.99
CA ASP A 38 12.33 -1.74 0.42
C ASP A 38 11.02 -1.38 1.12
N PHE A 39 10.46 -0.21 0.78
CA PHE A 39 9.14 0.21 1.25
C PHE A 39 8.05 -0.81 0.91
N TRP A 40 7.98 -1.29 -0.34
CA TRP A 40 6.98 -2.28 -0.72
C TRP A 40 7.22 -3.63 -0.04
N LYS A 41 8.47 -4.07 0.02
CA LYS A 41 8.83 -5.33 0.71
C LYS A 41 8.41 -5.31 2.19
N GLU A 42 8.66 -4.21 2.89
CA GLU A 42 8.20 -4.01 4.27
C GLU A 42 6.68 -3.99 4.38
N MET A 43 6.01 -3.26 3.48
CA MET A 43 4.55 -3.17 3.44
C MET A 43 3.89 -4.52 3.18
N GLU A 44 4.44 -5.31 2.27
CA GLU A 44 3.93 -6.63 1.89
C GLU A 44 4.18 -7.66 3.01
N ALA A 45 5.34 -7.61 3.67
CA ALA A 45 5.66 -8.48 4.80
C ALA A 45 4.62 -8.37 5.95
N ASN A 46 4.11 -7.16 6.21
CA ASN A 46 3.04 -6.91 7.19
C ASN A 46 1.72 -6.47 6.55
N ARG A 47 1.38 -6.99 5.36
CA ARG A 47 0.19 -6.59 4.60
C ARG A 47 -1.11 -6.59 5.43
N ILE A 48 -1.34 -7.65 6.23
CA ILE A 48 -2.56 -7.76 7.05
C ILE A 48 -2.58 -6.73 8.19
N GLY A 49 -1.47 -6.57 8.92
CA GLY A 49 -1.40 -5.61 10.02
C GLY A 49 -1.57 -4.17 9.53
N ASN A 50 -0.92 -3.84 8.42
CA ASN A 50 -1.07 -2.55 7.72
C ASN A 50 -2.52 -2.31 7.28
N LEU A 51 -3.19 -3.33 6.74
CA LEU A 51 -4.60 -3.25 6.34
C LEU A 51 -5.53 -3.04 7.55
N LEU A 52 -5.27 -3.70 8.67
CA LEU A 52 -6.03 -3.50 9.92
C LEU A 52 -5.88 -2.07 10.44
N ALA A 53 -4.64 -1.55 10.49
CA ALA A 53 -4.36 -0.19 10.93
C ALA A 53 -5.04 0.85 10.02
N ALA A 54 -4.91 0.68 8.70
CA ALA A 54 -5.56 1.56 7.73
C ALA A 54 -7.10 1.51 7.84
N ALA A 55 -7.67 0.32 8.00
CA ALA A 55 -9.11 0.16 8.15
C ALA A 55 -9.63 0.77 9.46
N ARG A 56 -8.89 0.64 10.57
CA ARG A 56 -9.18 1.30 11.85
C ARG A 56 -9.19 2.82 11.70
N LEU A 57 -8.15 3.39 11.09
CA LEU A 57 -8.05 4.84 10.86
C LEU A 57 -9.16 5.34 9.95
N LYS A 58 -9.52 4.58 8.91
CA LYS A 58 -10.63 4.91 8.00
C LYS A 58 -11.98 5.04 8.71
N VAL A 59 -12.21 4.27 9.78
CA VAL A 59 -13.44 4.36 10.59
C VAL A 59 -13.29 5.30 11.79
N GLY A 60 -12.19 6.04 11.90
CA GLY A 60 -11.96 7.06 12.90
C GLY A 60 -11.70 6.54 14.32
N LEU A 61 -11.23 5.30 14.46
CA LEU A 61 -11.02 4.70 15.78
C LEU A 61 -9.55 4.79 16.25
N MET A 62 -9.35 5.05 17.53
CA MET A 62 -8.11 4.78 18.25
C MET A 62 -7.95 3.28 18.49
N GLN A 63 -6.71 2.83 18.76
CA GLN A 63 -6.45 1.42 19.07
C GLN A 63 -7.20 0.98 20.34
N ALA A 64 -7.34 1.85 21.34
CA ALA A 64 -8.08 1.56 22.57
C ALA A 64 -9.58 1.33 22.29
N GLU A 65 -10.20 2.18 21.47
CA GLU A 65 -11.62 2.07 21.12
C GLU A 65 -11.90 0.82 20.29
N LEU A 66 -10.99 0.45 19.38
CA LEU A 66 -11.10 -0.81 18.65
C LEU A 66 -10.97 -2.01 19.60
N ALA A 67 -10.07 -1.92 20.58
CA ALA A 67 -9.90 -2.96 21.58
C ALA A 67 -11.18 -3.15 22.41
N GLU A 68 -11.79 -2.07 22.88
CA GLU A 68 -13.08 -2.09 23.60
C GLU A 68 -14.19 -2.73 22.76
N LYS A 69 -14.34 -2.33 21.49
CA LYS A 69 -15.34 -2.92 20.58
C LYS A 69 -15.12 -4.42 20.34
N LEU A 70 -13.88 -4.89 20.47
CA LEU A 70 -13.52 -6.30 20.32
C LEU A 70 -13.36 -7.04 21.66
N GLY A 71 -13.59 -6.39 22.81
CA GLY A 71 -13.33 -6.98 24.12
C GLY A 71 -11.89 -7.51 24.27
N LEU A 72 -10.92 -6.78 23.70
CA LEU A 72 -9.49 -7.09 23.74
C LEU A 72 -8.74 -6.03 24.54
N ARG A 73 -7.49 -6.31 24.88
CA ARG A 73 -6.57 -5.30 25.40
C ARG A 73 -5.98 -4.50 24.23
N GLN A 74 -5.73 -3.19 24.45
CA GLN A 74 -5.17 -2.32 23.40
C GLN A 74 -3.82 -2.82 22.86
N ASN A 75 -2.97 -3.40 23.71
CA ASN A 75 -1.69 -3.98 23.28
C ASN A 75 -1.88 -5.10 22.24
N MET A 76 -2.95 -5.90 22.33
CA MET A 76 -3.27 -6.93 21.34
C MET A 76 -3.62 -6.32 19.98
N ILE A 77 -4.34 -5.20 19.94
CA ILE A 77 -4.61 -4.47 18.69
C ILE A 77 -3.29 -4.00 18.07
N SER A 78 -2.43 -3.42 18.90
CA SER A 78 -1.08 -3.03 18.51
C SER A 78 -0.26 -4.20 17.94
N ASP A 79 -0.34 -5.39 18.55
CA ASP A 79 0.37 -6.58 18.07
C ASP A 79 -0.17 -7.08 16.73
N TYR A 80 -1.49 -7.04 16.51
CA TYR A 80 -2.09 -7.37 15.22
C TYR A 80 -1.66 -6.37 14.14
N GLU A 81 -1.73 -5.07 14.43
CA GLU A 81 -1.37 -4.02 13.46
C GLU A 81 0.13 -4.04 13.09
N ARG A 82 1.00 -4.44 14.02
CA ARG A 82 2.45 -4.61 13.78
C ARG A 82 2.85 -5.98 13.23
N GLY A 83 1.89 -6.88 12.95
CA GLY A 83 2.17 -8.22 12.45
C GLY A 83 2.85 -9.16 13.47
N ARG A 84 2.93 -8.77 14.75
CA ARG A 84 3.54 -9.58 15.82
C ARG A 84 2.63 -10.73 16.27
N ARG A 85 1.35 -10.69 15.89
CA ARG A 85 0.35 -11.68 16.28
C ARG A 85 -0.38 -12.23 15.06
N HIS A 86 -0.41 -13.55 14.95
CA HIS A 86 -1.16 -14.24 13.91
C HIS A 86 -2.67 -13.98 14.04
N LEU A 87 -3.30 -13.58 12.93
CA LEU A 87 -4.73 -13.30 12.86
C LEU A 87 -5.53 -14.57 12.50
N SER A 88 -6.15 -15.19 13.49
CA SER A 88 -7.00 -16.37 13.25
C SER A 88 -8.25 -16.03 12.44
N SER A 89 -8.82 -17.01 11.74
CA SER A 89 -10.06 -16.84 10.96
C SER A 89 -11.23 -16.30 11.78
N ALA A 90 -11.37 -16.74 13.03
CA ALA A 90 -12.39 -16.26 13.96
C ALA A 90 -12.17 -14.78 14.32
N MET A 91 -10.92 -14.38 14.57
CA MET A 91 -10.59 -12.99 14.88
C MET A 91 -10.76 -12.10 13.64
N ALA A 92 -10.37 -12.57 12.46
CA ALA A 92 -10.58 -11.88 11.18
C ALA A 92 -12.07 -11.59 10.94
N ALA A 93 -12.97 -12.52 11.28
CA ALA A 93 -14.42 -12.28 11.19
C ALA A 93 -14.87 -11.14 12.13
N ARG A 94 -14.33 -11.09 13.36
CA ARG A 94 -14.64 -10.02 14.32
C ARG A 94 -14.14 -8.66 13.86
N PHE A 95 -12.88 -8.57 13.41
CA PHE A 95 -12.32 -7.35 12.81
C PHE A 95 -13.11 -6.92 11.56
N SER A 96 -13.44 -7.84 10.67
CA SER A 96 -14.23 -7.57 9.46
C SER A 96 -15.55 -6.89 9.78
N LYS A 97 -16.25 -7.35 10.83
CA LYS A 97 -17.52 -6.77 11.27
C LYS A 97 -17.36 -5.35 11.83
N VAL A 98 -16.36 -5.13 12.68
CA VAL A 98 -16.15 -3.81 13.33
C VAL A 98 -15.60 -2.78 12.35
N LEU A 99 -14.64 -3.18 11.51
CA LEU A 99 -13.93 -2.29 10.58
C LEU A 99 -14.61 -2.17 9.20
N LYS A 100 -15.73 -2.89 8.97
CA LYS A 100 -16.48 -2.89 7.71
C LYS A 100 -15.63 -3.22 6.48
N ILE A 101 -14.73 -4.19 6.62
CA ILE A 101 -13.86 -4.70 5.54
C ILE A 101 -14.22 -6.14 5.21
N LYS A 102 -14.07 -6.56 3.95
CA LYS A 102 -14.32 -7.95 3.53
C LYS A 102 -13.32 -8.88 4.22
N GLN A 103 -13.79 -9.93 4.90
CA GLN A 103 -12.94 -10.90 5.59
C GLN A 103 -11.89 -11.56 4.66
N GLY A 104 -12.21 -11.75 3.37
CA GLY A 104 -11.26 -12.29 2.40
C GLY A 104 -10.00 -11.44 2.21
N ARG A 105 -10.01 -10.16 2.61
CA ARG A 105 -8.82 -9.29 2.61
C ARG A 105 -7.90 -9.49 3.82
N LEU A 106 -8.36 -10.21 4.84
CA LEU A 106 -7.63 -10.51 6.08
C LEU A 106 -7.03 -11.92 6.06
N ARG A 107 -6.69 -12.42 4.87
CA ARG A 107 -6.06 -13.71 4.64
C ARG A 107 -4.80 -13.49 3.79
N TYR A 108 -3.82 -14.36 4.03
CA TYR A 108 -2.72 -14.60 3.09
C TYR A 108 -3.24 -15.41 1.91
#